data_AF-A0A6V2SEW0-F1
#
_entry.id   AF-A0A6V2SEW0-F1
#
_cell.length_a   1.000
_cell.length_b   1.000
_cell.length_c   1.000
_cell.angle_alpha   90.00
_cell.angle_beta   90.00
_cell.angle_gamma   90.00
#
_symmetry.space_group_name_H-M   'P 1'
#
loop_
_entity.id
_entity.type
_entity.pdbx_description
1 polymer ?
#
loop_
_entity_poly.entity_id
_entity_poly.type
_entity_poly.pdbx_seq_one_letter_code
_entity_poly.pdbx_strand_id
1 'polypeptide(L)'
;MRCMPEPATTSLDAALDAALRSRRSDHGGVPVGALLVPKRKLTSCRAALEAAVGDLRHGTRSDVRHALVVDRVTPDMFLLHVPATVAGVLDDPAAAPAELAAAVASAVGASGAVFYSGVRRCDALFGRALPPLAPRPGPPEAFTFAEVFAGIGGFRLGLEPLGGRCVFAAELDRAASRAYGAHWPAGGEPRAGDISSVHAADLPAFDLLTAGASRAVADGRVAEL
;
A
#
# COMPACT_ATOMS: atom_id res chain seq x y z
N MET A 1 34.57 34.57 -29.43
CA MET A 1 34.15 33.92 -28.16
C MET A 1 33.08 32.88 -28.52
N ARG A 2 33.49 31.67 -28.89
CA ARG A 2 32.54 30.57 -29.20
C ARG A 2 32.19 29.91 -27.88
N CYS A 3 30.93 30.02 -27.48
CA CYS A 3 30.37 29.30 -26.35
C CYS A 3 30.56 27.79 -26.63
N MET A 4 31.30 27.12 -25.76
CA MET A 4 31.42 25.66 -25.79
C MET A 4 30.02 25.06 -25.57
N PRO A 5 29.60 24.03 -26.31
CA PRO A 5 28.37 23.32 -25.98
C PRO A 5 28.53 22.69 -24.58
N GLU A 6 27.49 22.82 -23.75
CA GLU A 6 27.38 22.11 -22.48
C GLU A 6 27.55 20.59 -22.71
N PRO A 7 28.18 19.86 -21.78
CA PRO A 7 28.29 18.42 -21.88
C PRO A 7 26.88 17.80 -21.84
N ALA A 8 26.57 16.98 -22.84
CA ALA A 8 25.31 16.25 -22.90
C ALA A 8 25.08 15.46 -21.60
N THR A 9 24.10 15.86 -20.82
CA THR A 9 23.59 15.11 -19.68
C THR A 9 23.06 13.77 -20.20
N THR A 10 23.71 12.71 -19.73
CA THR A 10 23.68 11.35 -20.28
C THR A 10 22.27 10.76 -20.29
N SER A 11 21.92 9.95 -21.30
CA SER A 11 20.58 9.35 -21.48
C SER A 11 20.04 8.58 -20.26
N LEU A 12 20.90 8.14 -19.33
CA LEU A 12 20.52 7.49 -18.08
C LEU A 12 19.94 8.48 -17.06
N ASP A 13 20.52 9.67 -16.91
CA ASP A 13 20.05 10.67 -15.95
C ASP A 13 18.69 11.22 -16.37
N ALA A 14 18.51 11.47 -17.66
CA ALA A 14 17.21 11.89 -18.21
C ALA A 14 16.14 10.80 -18.13
N ALA A 15 16.51 9.52 -18.33
CA ALA A 15 15.60 8.37 -18.22
C ALA A 15 15.26 8.07 -16.75
N LEU A 16 16.23 8.19 -15.86
CA LEU A 16 16.04 8.10 -14.42
C LEU A 16 15.13 9.24 -13.97
N ASP A 17 15.41 10.49 -14.33
CA ASP A 17 14.55 11.61 -14.02
C ASP A 17 13.14 11.45 -14.59
N ALA A 18 12.96 10.84 -15.77
CA ALA A 18 11.64 10.53 -16.30
C ALA A 18 10.90 9.48 -15.45
N ALA A 19 11.59 8.40 -15.06
CA ALA A 19 11.08 7.38 -14.15
C ALA A 19 10.74 7.99 -12.77
N LEU A 20 11.58 8.92 -12.28
CA LEU A 20 11.38 9.63 -11.02
C LEU A 20 10.33 10.76 -11.12
N ARG A 21 10.06 11.37 -12.28
CA ARG A 21 9.02 12.40 -12.44
C ARG A 21 7.60 11.86 -12.25
N SER A 22 7.41 10.55 -12.41
CA SER A 22 6.18 9.86 -11.99
C SER A 22 5.86 10.00 -10.50
N ARG A 23 6.82 10.48 -9.67
CA ARG A 23 6.66 10.81 -8.24
C ARG A 23 5.69 11.97 -7.96
N ARG A 24 5.28 12.77 -8.96
CA ARG A 24 4.58 14.06 -8.75
C ARG A 24 3.09 14.08 -9.11
N SER A 25 2.40 12.94 -9.15
CA SER A 25 0.94 12.97 -9.18
C SER A 25 0.41 13.15 -7.77
N ASP A 26 -0.48 14.13 -7.56
CA ASP A 26 -1.06 14.52 -6.26
C ASP A 26 -1.84 13.39 -5.53
N HIS A 27 -1.96 12.20 -6.13
CA HIS A 27 -2.81 11.10 -5.70
C HIS A 27 -2.01 9.94 -5.08
N GLY A 28 -1.11 10.25 -4.16
CA GLY A 28 -0.69 9.32 -3.08
C GLY A 28 -0.34 7.88 -3.47
N GLY A 29 0.72 7.69 -4.27
CA GLY A 29 1.25 6.35 -4.53
C GLY A 29 1.79 5.66 -3.26
N VAL A 30 1.75 4.32 -3.21
CA VAL A 30 2.29 3.53 -2.10
C VAL A 30 3.81 3.80 -1.98
N PRO A 31 4.33 4.18 -0.79
CA PRO A 31 5.76 4.38 -0.61
C PRO A 31 6.50 3.06 -0.83
N VAL A 32 7.45 3.07 -1.77
CA VAL A 32 8.30 1.94 -2.12
C VAL A 32 9.74 2.42 -2.23
N GLY A 33 10.69 1.50 -2.10
CA GLY A 33 12.06 1.77 -2.51
C GLY A 33 12.24 1.38 -3.97
N ALA A 34 13.34 1.79 -4.61
CA ALA A 34 13.73 1.15 -5.86
C ALA A 34 15.23 0.93 -5.98
N LEU A 35 15.58 -0.15 -6.66
CA LEU A 35 16.95 -0.51 -7.01
C LEU A 35 17.12 -0.33 -8.51
N LEU A 36 18.12 0.45 -8.93
CA LEU A 36 18.55 0.48 -10.32
C LEU A 36 19.54 -0.66 -10.53
N VAL A 37 19.12 -1.67 -11.28
CA VAL A 37 19.81 -2.95 -11.46
C VAL A 37 20.22 -3.15 -12.92
N PRO A 38 21.45 -3.58 -13.21
CA PRO A 38 21.83 -4.00 -14.56
C PRO A 38 21.01 -5.21 -15.02
N LYS A 39 20.61 -5.25 -16.30
CA LYS A 39 19.83 -6.35 -16.90
C LYS A 39 20.38 -7.73 -16.56
N ARG A 40 21.70 -7.91 -16.66
CA ARG A 40 22.42 -9.17 -16.39
C ARG A 40 22.32 -9.64 -14.92
N LYS A 41 21.96 -8.75 -14.00
CA LYS A 41 21.84 -9.01 -12.56
C LYS A 41 20.40 -8.96 -12.05
N LEU A 42 19.44 -8.54 -12.87
CA LEU A 42 18.05 -8.34 -12.48
C LEU A 42 17.44 -9.62 -11.88
N THR A 43 17.50 -10.74 -12.60
CA THR A 43 16.90 -12.00 -12.16
C THR A 43 17.52 -12.52 -10.86
N SER A 44 18.86 -12.48 -10.74
CA SER A 44 19.56 -12.92 -9.54
C SER A 44 19.32 -11.98 -8.34
N CYS A 45 19.28 -10.67 -8.57
CA CYS A 45 18.99 -9.67 -7.53
C CYS A 45 17.57 -9.86 -6.99
N ARG A 46 16.60 -10.01 -7.89
CA ARG A 46 15.21 -10.27 -7.52
C ARG A 46 15.07 -11.57 -6.72
N ALA A 47 15.67 -12.67 -7.18
CA ALA A 47 15.63 -13.94 -6.46
C ALA A 47 16.29 -13.87 -5.07
N ALA A 48 17.42 -13.16 -4.95
CA ALA A 48 18.11 -12.97 -3.68
C ALA A 48 17.26 -12.13 -2.70
N LEU A 49 16.59 -11.08 -3.19
CA LEU A 49 15.66 -10.29 -2.38
C LEU A 49 14.44 -11.10 -1.97
N GLU A 50 13.84 -11.88 -2.87
CA GLU A 50 12.72 -12.79 -2.56
C GLU A 50 13.12 -13.79 -1.46
N ALA A 51 14.33 -14.33 -1.51
CA ALA A 51 14.86 -15.21 -0.48
C ALA A 51 15.09 -14.48 0.85
N ALA A 52 15.66 -13.26 0.82
CA ALA A 52 15.94 -12.47 2.02
C ALA A 52 14.68 -12.08 2.82
N VAL A 53 13.53 -11.95 2.15
CA VAL A 53 12.27 -11.54 2.78
C VAL A 53 11.26 -12.68 2.93
N GLY A 54 11.57 -13.88 2.42
CA GLY A 54 10.62 -14.99 2.27
C GLY A 54 10.06 -15.56 3.58
N ASP A 55 10.73 -15.31 4.71
CA ASP A 55 10.38 -15.83 6.03
C ASP A 55 9.81 -14.79 7.02
N LEU A 56 9.53 -13.56 6.57
CA LEU A 56 8.83 -12.56 7.38
C LEU A 56 7.37 -13.02 7.60
N ARG A 57 7.11 -13.61 8.77
CA ARG A 57 5.82 -14.22 9.12
C ARG A 57 4.68 -13.20 9.26
N HIS A 58 3.54 -13.59 8.67
CA HIS A 58 2.18 -13.01 8.69
C HIS A 58 1.87 -11.99 7.57
N GLY A 59 1.24 -12.49 6.50
CA GLY A 59 0.52 -11.71 5.48
C GLY A 59 1.19 -11.58 4.11
N THR A 60 2.51 -11.71 4.01
CA THR A 60 3.26 -11.06 2.91
C THR A 60 3.83 -11.98 1.83
N ARG A 61 3.41 -13.24 1.71
CA ARG A 61 3.75 -14.05 0.51
C ARG A 61 3.15 -13.45 -0.77
N SER A 62 2.00 -12.78 -0.64
CA SER A 62 1.34 -12.06 -1.72
C SER A 62 2.02 -10.72 -2.02
N ASP A 63 2.48 -10.02 -0.98
CA ASP A 63 3.07 -8.69 -1.13
C ASP A 63 4.43 -8.74 -1.84
N VAL A 64 5.30 -9.69 -1.52
CA VAL A 64 6.64 -9.77 -2.13
C VAL A 64 6.57 -10.09 -3.63
N ARG A 65 5.67 -10.99 -4.05
CA ARG A 65 5.52 -11.37 -5.46
C ARG A 65 4.85 -10.29 -6.32
N HIS A 66 3.99 -9.45 -5.74
CA HIS A 66 3.29 -8.37 -6.46
C HIS A 66 3.97 -6.98 -6.31
N ALA A 67 4.91 -6.83 -5.37
CA ALA A 67 5.63 -5.59 -5.11
C ALA A 67 6.95 -5.45 -5.89
N LEU A 68 7.56 -6.56 -6.31
CA LEU A 68 8.79 -6.56 -7.13
C LEU A 68 8.45 -6.31 -8.61
N VAL A 69 7.92 -5.11 -8.89
CA VAL A 69 7.67 -4.61 -10.23
C VAL A 69 8.98 -4.16 -10.85
N VAL A 70 9.14 -4.40 -12.15
CA VAL A 70 10.34 -4.05 -12.89
C VAL A 70 9.97 -3.11 -14.04
N ASP A 71 10.56 -1.91 -14.04
CA ASP A 71 10.49 -0.99 -15.16
C ASP A 71 11.82 -0.96 -15.91
N ARG A 72 11.77 -0.92 -17.24
CA ARG A 72 12.99 -0.74 -18.05
C ARG A 72 13.32 0.74 -18.14
N VAL A 73 14.51 1.14 -17.68
CA VAL A 73 14.99 2.55 -17.73
C VAL A 73 15.78 2.78 -19.01
N THR A 74 16.70 1.88 -19.32
CA THR A 74 17.46 1.82 -20.59
C THR A 74 17.53 0.37 -21.06
N PRO A 75 18.07 0.05 -22.26
CA PRO A 75 18.22 -1.34 -22.69
C PRO A 75 18.97 -2.24 -21.70
N ASP A 76 19.88 -1.66 -20.91
CA ASP A 76 20.78 -2.38 -20.00
C ASP A 76 20.50 -2.13 -18.52
N MET A 77 19.61 -1.20 -18.17
CA MET A 77 19.29 -0.81 -16.79
C MET A 77 17.80 -0.89 -16.50
N PHE A 78 17.47 -1.49 -15.37
CA PHE A 78 16.09 -1.73 -14.92
C PHE A 78 15.89 -1.19 -13.51
N LEU A 79 14.72 -0.66 -13.25
CA LEU A 79 14.28 -0.23 -11.94
C LEU A 79 13.45 -1.35 -11.31
N LEU A 80 13.98 -2.00 -10.28
CA LEU A 80 13.29 -2.99 -9.47
C LEU A 80 12.69 -2.28 -8.25
N HIS A 81 11.37 -2.14 -8.23
CA HIS A 81 10.65 -1.60 -7.08
C HIS A 81 10.72 -2.60 -5.92
N VAL A 82 10.92 -2.12 -4.70
CA VAL A 82 11.00 -2.97 -3.51
C VAL A 82 9.95 -2.54 -2.47
N PRO A 83 9.36 -3.47 -1.70
CA PRO A 83 8.40 -3.16 -0.65
C PRO A 83 8.93 -2.14 0.37
N ALA A 84 8.02 -1.43 1.04
CA ALA A 84 8.36 -0.47 2.09
C ALA A 84 9.27 -1.05 3.19
N THR A 85 9.11 -2.34 3.53
CA THR A 85 9.98 -3.03 4.49
C THR A 85 11.43 -3.08 4.01
N VAL A 86 11.67 -3.47 2.76
CA VAL A 86 13.03 -3.53 2.18
C VAL A 86 13.59 -2.11 2.00
N ALA A 87 12.75 -1.17 1.59
CA ALA A 87 13.12 0.23 1.49
C ALA A 87 13.58 0.79 2.84
N GLY A 88 12.82 0.55 3.91
CA GLY A 88 13.16 0.97 5.26
C GLY A 88 14.48 0.36 5.76
N VAL A 89 14.75 -0.91 5.44
CA VAL A 89 16.04 -1.55 5.74
C VAL A 89 17.20 -0.90 4.98
N LEU A 90 16.99 -0.48 3.73
CA LEU A 90 18.01 0.19 2.91
C LEU A 90 18.20 1.67 3.29
N ASP A 91 17.16 2.33 3.78
CA ASP A 91 17.19 3.72 4.27
C ASP A 91 17.86 3.82 5.65
N ASP A 92 17.50 2.93 6.57
CA ASP A 92 18.07 2.86 7.93
C ASP A 92 18.31 1.40 8.35
N PRO A 93 19.45 0.81 7.97
CA PRO A 93 19.76 -0.57 8.31
C PRO A 93 19.93 -0.80 9.82
N ALA A 94 20.21 0.25 10.60
CA ALA A 94 20.37 0.14 12.05
C ALA A 94 19.03 -0.01 12.78
N ALA A 95 17.94 0.48 12.18
CA ALA A 95 16.57 0.33 12.69
C ALA A 95 15.93 -1.03 12.37
N ALA A 96 16.55 -1.83 11.48
CA ALA A 96 16.05 -3.13 11.07
C ALA A 96 16.66 -4.30 11.88
N PRO A 97 15.99 -5.46 11.95
CA PRO A 97 16.60 -6.68 12.47
C PRO A 97 17.91 -7.00 11.73
N ALA A 98 18.99 -7.24 12.47
CA ALA A 98 20.33 -7.40 11.92
C ALA A 98 20.44 -8.49 10.84
N GLU A 99 19.70 -9.59 11.01
CA GLU A 99 19.64 -10.68 10.04
C GLU A 99 18.99 -10.24 8.72
N LEU A 100 17.88 -9.50 8.79
CA LEU A 100 17.21 -8.94 7.62
C LEU A 100 18.08 -7.89 6.93
N ALA A 101 18.73 -7.01 7.70
CA ALA A 101 19.64 -6.01 7.18
C ALA A 101 20.83 -6.66 6.44
N ALA A 102 21.43 -7.70 7.01
CA ALA A 102 22.51 -8.44 6.39
C ALA A 102 22.08 -9.17 5.11
N ALA A 103 20.91 -9.81 5.12
CA ALA A 103 20.37 -10.51 3.96
C ALA A 103 20.05 -9.55 2.80
N VAL A 104 19.42 -8.41 3.09
CA VAL A 104 19.13 -7.35 2.10
C VAL A 104 20.42 -6.74 1.57
N ALA A 105 21.38 -6.40 2.44
CA ALA A 105 22.67 -5.84 2.04
C ALA A 105 23.45 -6.80 1.12
N SER A 106 23.45 -8.10 1.43
CA SER A 106 24.07 -9.14 0.58
C SER A 106 23.40 -9.24 -0.79
N ALA A 107 22.07 -9.27 -0.82
CA ALA A 107 21.29 -9.35 -2.06
C ALA A 107 21.53 -8.13 -2.98
N VAL A 108 21.60 -6.93 -2.41
CA VAL A 108 21.87 -5.69 -3.15
C VAL A 108 23.33 -5.61 -3.57
N GLY A 109 24.28 -5.87 -2.66
CA GLY A 109 25.72 -5.80 -2.93
C GLY A 109 26.17 -6.70 -4.08
N ALA A 110 25.66 -7.94 -4.15
CA ALA A 110 25.99 -8.90 -5.21
C ALA A 110 25.48 -8.49 -6.61
N SER A 111 24.53 -7.56 -6.67
CA SER A 111 23.90 -7.08 -7.91
C SER A 111 24.56 -5.82 -8.47
N GLY A 112 25.34 -5.08 -7.67
CA GLY A 112 25.84 -3.75 -8.02
C GLY A 112 24.72 -2.73 -8.21
N ALA A 113 23.57 -2.95 -7.58
CA ALA A 113 22.42 -2.08 -7.70
C ALA A 113 22.60 -0.78 -6.89
N VAL A 114 22.03 0.30 -7.41
CA VAL A 114 21.97 1.59 -6.72
C VAL A 114 20.58 1.75 -6.12
N PHE A 115 20.50 2.01 -4.82
CA PHE A 115 19.24 2.25 -4.13
C PHE A 115 18.80 3.71 -4.24
N TYR A 116 17.50 3.89 -4.48
CA TYR A 116 16.82 5.17 -4.49
C TYR A 116 15.71 5.17 -3.44
N SER A 117 15.82 6.08 -2.49
CA SER A 117 14.82 6.30 -1.45
C SER A 117 13.64 7.14 -1.93
N GLY A 118 12.53 7.07 -1.18
CA GLY A 118 11.34 7.89 -1.40
C GLY A 118 10.69 7.70 -2.77
N VAL A 119 10.85 6.54 -3.40
CA VAL A 119 10.16 6.20 -4.64
C VAL A 119 8.69 5.92 -4.29
N ARG A 120 7.76 6.32 -5.16
CA ARG A 120 6.34 6.06 -4.95
C ARG A 120 5.83 5.35 -6.19
N ARG A 121 5.10 4.24 -5.98
CA ARG A 121 4.45 3.55 -7.09
C ARG A 121 3.16 4.29 -7.42
N CYS A 122 3.09 4.90 -8.61
CA CYS A 122 1.87 5.52 -9.10
C CYS A 122 1.06 4.51 -9.92
N ASP A 123 -0.08 4.07 -9.40
CA ASP A 123 -0.95 3.09 -10.09
C ASP A 123 -1.51 3.61 -11.42
N ALA A 124 -1.54 4.93 -11.62
CA ALA A 124 -1.97 5.57 -12.88
C ALA A 124 -1.09 5.21 -14.08
N LEU A 125 0.20 4.91 -13.88
CA LEU A 125 1.11 4.49 -14.95
C LEU A 125 0.77 3.10 -15.53
N PHE A 126 0.00 2.29 -14.83
CA PHE A 126 -0.36 0.93 -15.25
C PHE A 126 -1.75 0.86 -15.90
N GLY A 127 -2.32 1.99 -16.35
CA GLY A 127 -3.68 2.05 -16.86
C GLY A 127 -4.76 1.75 -15.80
N ARG A 128 -4.35 1.71 -14.52
CA ARG A 128 -5.21 1.54 -13.34
C ARG A 128 -5.27 2.84 -12.56
N ALA A 129 -5.35 3.98 -13.26
CA ALA A 129 -5.77 5.19 -12.59
C ALA A 129 -7.10 4.87 -11.93
N LEU A 130 -7.10 4.73 -10.59
CA LEU A 130 -8.35 4.70 -9.86
C LEU A 130 -9.05 5.98 -10.29
N PRO A 131 -10.28 5.89 -10.82
CA PRO A 131 -11.02 7.09 -11.14
C PRO A 131 -11.00 7.99 -9.89
N PRO A 132 -11.00 9.32 -10.06
CA PRO A 132 -11.07 10.22 -8.92
C PRO A 132 -12.11 9.68 -7.95
N LEU A 133 -11.73 9.49 -6.69
CA LEU A 133 -12.58 9.00 -5.61
C LEU A 133 -13.70 10.00 -5.27
N ALA A 134 -14.06 10.88 -6.22
CA ALA A 134 -15.22 11.71 -6.11
C ALA A 134 -16.43 10.75 -6.11
N PRO A 135 -17.23 10.73 -5.02
CA PRO A 135 -18.45 9.95 -5.01
C PRO A 135 -19.27 10.38 -6.22
N ARG A 136 -19.56 9.44 -7.13
CA ARG A 136 -20.68 9.65 -8.04
C ARG A 136 -21.90 9.74 -7.12
N PRO A 137 -22.68 10.84 -7.15
CA PRO A 137 -23.89 10.89 -6.35
C PRO A 137 -24.80 9.77 -6.84
N GLY A 138 -24.95 8.75 -6.00
CA GLY A 138 -25.97 7.73 -6.19
C GLY A 138 -27.36 8.35 -6.08
N PRO A 139 -28.42 7.61 -6.45
CA PRO A 139 -29.78 8.01 -6.11
C PRO A 139 -29.90 8.27 -4.60
N PRO A 140 -30.75 9.22 -4.15
CA PRO A 140 -30.89 9.54 -2.73
C PRO A 140 -31.27 8.28 -1.94
N GLU A 141 -30.46 7.98 -0.91
CA GLU A 141 -30.63 6.93 0.12
C GLU A 141 -31.44 5.69 -0.31
N ALA A 142 -30.93 4.95 -1.31
CA ALA A 142 -31.61 3.76 -1.81
C ALA A 142 -31.67 2.61 -0.78
N PHE A 143 -30.69 2.54 0.11
CA PHE A 143 -30.64 1.57 1.22
C PHE A 143 -29.76 2.10 2.35
N THR A 144 -29.88 1.48 3.51
CA THR A 144 -29.10 1.74 4.72
C THR A 144 -28.23 0.54 5.04
N PHE A 145 -27.05 0.78 5.61
CA PHE A 145 -26.16 -0.30 6.03
C PHE A 145 -25.47 -0.03 7.36
N ALA A 146 -25.22 -1.10 8.10
CA ALA A 146 -24.35 -1.12 9.27
C ALA A 146 -23.07 -1.88 8.93
N GLU A 147 -21.92 -1.37 9.38
CA GLU A 147 -20.63 -2.04 9.19
C GLU A 147 -19.98 -2.39 10.53
N VAL A 148 -19.70 -3.68 10.71
CA VAL A 148 -18.97 -4.20 11.87
C VAL A 148 -17.60 -4.69 11.41
N PHE A 149 -16.57 -4.46 12.21
CA PHE A 149 -15.17 -4.60 11.75
C PHE A 149 -14.90 -3.65 10.56
N ALA A 150 -15.24 -2.38 10.74
CA ALA A 150 -15.27 -1.36 9.69
C ALA A 150 -13.88 -1.08 9.08
N GLY A 151 -12.80 -1.35 9.83
CA GLY A 151 -11.44 -1.01 9.46
C GLY A 151 -11.33 0.49 9.16
N ILE A 152 -10.86 0.81 7.95
CA ILE A 152 -10.80 2.20 7.44
C ILE A 152 -11.99 2.59 6.56
N GLY A 153 -13.03 1.74 6.47
CA GLY A 153 -14.28 2.02 5.74
C GLY A 153 -14.28 1.51 4.29
N GLY A 154 -13.72 0.33 4.05
CA GLY A 154 -13.67 -0.25 2.70
C GLY A 154 -15.06 -0.58 2.12
N PHE A 155 -15.98 -1.07 2.95
CA PHE A 155 -17.37 -1.30 2.53
C PHE A 155 -18.09 0.02 2.25
N ARG A 156 -17.97 0.99 3.17
CA ARG A 156 -18.52 2.34 3.00
C ARG A 156 -18.08 2.99 1.70
N LEU A 157 -16.80 2.91 1.36
CA LEU A 157 -16.25 3.40 0.10
C LEU A 157 -16.94 2.81 -1.14
N GLY A 158 -17.32 1.54 -1.10
CA GLY A 158 -18.01 0.87 -2.20
C GLY A 158 -19.52 1.10 -2.23
N LEU A 159 -20.16 1.24 -1.06
CA LEU A 159 -21.62 1.28 -0.93
C LEU A 159 -22.22 2.69 -1.03
N GLU A 160 -21.55 3.72 -0.51
CA GLU A 160 -22.07 5.10 -0.59
C GLU A 160 -22.30 5.58 -2.04
N PRO A 161 -21.39 5.33 -3.01
CA PRO A 161 -21.63 5.69 -4.41
C PRO A 161 -22.82 4.98 -5.07
N LEU A 162 -23.29 3.88 -4.48
CA LEU A 162 -24.46 3.13 -4.94
C LEU A 162 -25.76 3.61 -4.29
N GLY A 163 -25.71 4.68 -3.49
CA GLY A 163 -26.85 5.23 -2.75
C GLY A 163 -27.02 4.63 -1.35
N GLY A 164 -26.03 3.91 -0.83
CA GLY A 164 -26.05 3.40 0.54
C GLY A 164 -25.77 4.48 1.57
N ARG A 165 -26.52 4.51 2.68
CA ARG A 165 -26.21 5.34 3.85
C ARG A 165 -25.71 4.49 5.02
N CYS A 166 -24.51 4.79 5.52
CA CYS A 166 -24.01 4.17 6.75
C CYS A 166 -24.80 4.68 7.94
N VAL A 167 -25.41 3.77 8.72
CA VAL A 167 -26.18 4.10 9.92
C VAL A 167 -25.49 3.68 11.22
N PHE A 168 -24.45 2.86 11.12
CA PHE A 168 -23.67 2.40 12.26
C PHE A 168 -22.31 1.87 11.79
N ALA A 169 -21.23 2.17 12.54
CA ALA A 169 -19.90 1.62 12.29
C ALA A 169 -19.22 1.17 13.59
N ALA A 170 -18.60 -0.01 13.60
CA ALA A 170 -17.79 -0.50 14.72
C ALA A 170 -16.37 -0.89 14.30
N GLU A 171 -15.36 -0.35 14.99
CA GLU A 171 -13.95 -0.69 14.78
C GLU A 171 -13.15 -0.67 16.10
N LEU A 172 -12.54 -1.82 16.42
CA LEU A 172 -11.80 -2.03 17.65
C LEU A 172 -10.40 -1.41 17.62
N ASP A 173 -9.72 -1.48 16.48
CA ASP A 173 -8.38 -0.92 16.32
C ASP A 173 -8.41 0.61 16.28
N ARG A 174 -7.69 1.24 17.21
CA ARG A 174 -7.68 2.70 17.35
C ARG A 174 -7.03 3.41 16.16
N ALA A 175 -6.07 2.78 15.49
CA ALA A 175 -5.41 3.40 14.34
C ALA A 175 -6.33 3.38 13.12
N ALA A 176 -6.98 2.25 12.85
CA ALA A 176 -8.00 2.10 11.83
C ALA A 176 -9.19 3.02 12.08
N SER A 177 -9.71 3.07 13.32
CA SER A 177 -10.80 3.97 13.71
C SER A 177 -10.47 5.45 13.51
N ARG A 178 -9.24 5.88 13.85
CA ARG A 178 -8.79 7.26 13.55
C ARG A 178 -8.74 7.53 12.05
N ALA A 179 -8.19 6.60 11.26
CA ALA A 179 -8.13 6.72 9.82
C ALA A 179 -9.55 6.76 9.23
N TYR A 180 -10.45 5.90 9.68
CA TYR A 180 -11.87 5.90 9.31
C TYR A 180 -12.48 7.28 9.56
N GLY A 181 -12.32 7.83 10.77
CA GLY A 181 -12.89 9.13 11.12
C GLY A 181 -12.34 10.32 10.31
N ALA A 182 -11.10 10.21 9.83
CA ALA A 182 -10.50 11.22 8.95
C ALA A 182 -11.11 11.21 7.54
N HIS A 183 -11.49 10.04 7.02
CA HIS A 183 -12.12 9.91 5.69
C HIS A 183 -13.63 10.07 5.74
N TRP A 184 -14.24 9.66 6.85
CA TRP A 184 -15.68 9.68 7.09
C TRP A 184 -15.96 10.48 8.36
N PRO A 185 -16.05 11.82 8.26
CA PRO A 185 -16.48 12.64 9.39
C PRO A 185 -17.84 12.18 9.90
N ALA A 186 -18.06 12.22 11.21
CA ALA A 186 -19.33 11.79 11.80
C ALA A 186 -20.47 12.68 11.31
N GLY A 187 -21.47 12.08 10.68
CA GLY A 187 -22.71 12.71 10.22
C GLY A 187 -23.87 12.54 11.23
N GLY A 188 -23.57 12.09 12.45
CA GLY A 188 -24.55 11.77 13.49
C GLY A 188 -24.83 10.28 13.65
N GLU A 189 -24.24 9.41 12.83
CA GLU A 189 -24.35 7.96 12.99
C GLU A 189 -23.58 7.47 14.24
N PRO A 190 -24.16 6.56 15.05
CA PRO A 190 -23.45 5.97 16.18
C PRO A 190 -22.22 5.18 15.74
N ARG A 191 -21.14 5.28 16.54
CA ARG A 191 -19.90 4.53 16.35
C ARG A 191 -19.53 3.78 17.61
N ALA A 192 -19.07 2.54 17.45
CA ALA A 192 -18.59 1.70 18.54
C ALA A 192 -17.14 1.28 18.33
N GLY A 193 -16.47 0.93 19.42
CA GLY A 193 -15.17 0.26 19.38
C GLY A 193 -15.36 -1.25 19.25
N ASP A 194 -15.63 -1.88 20.40
CA ASP A 194 -15.88 -3.31 20.51
C ASP A 194 -17.34 -3.65 20.20
N ILE A 195 -17.58 -4.32 19.08
CA ILE A 195 -18.93 -4.74 18.67
C ILE A 195 -19.58 -5.72 19.65
N SER A 196 -18.79 -6.51 20.41
CA SER A 196 -19.34 -7.43 21.41
C SER A 196 -20.02 -6.73 22.58
N SER A 197 -19.71 -5.43 22.76
CA SER A 197 -20.34 -4.57 23.77
C SER A 197 -21.65 -3.93 23.32
N VAL A 198 -22.05 -4.09 22.06
CA VAL A 198 -23.26 -3.47 21.49
C VAL A 198 -24.38 -4.51 21.42
N HIS A 199 -25.51 -4.23 22.05
CA HIS A 199 -26.68 -5.10 21.91
C HIS A 199 -27.32 -4.89 20.53
N ALA A 200 -27.72 -5.99 19.89
CA ALA A 200 -28.35 -5.93 18.57
C ALA A 200 -29.63 -5.07 18.55
N ALA A 201 -30.35 -4.98 19.66
CA ALA A 201 -31.54 -4.14 19.80
C ALA A 201 -31.24 -2.63 19.81
N ASP A 202 -30.00 -2.24 20.11
CA ASP A 202 -29.56 -0.84 20.15
C ASP A 202 -29.07 -0.34 18.79
N LEU A 203 -28.91 -1.24 17.81
CA LEU A 203 -28.50 -0.88 16.46
C LEU A 203 -29.64 -0.13 15.75
N PRO A 204 -29.35 0.98 15.05
CA PRO A 204 -30.31 1.60 14.14
C PRO A 204 -30.80 0.59 13.10
N ALA A 205 -32.02 0.77 12.59
CA ALA A 205 -32.52 -0.06 11.50
C ALA A 205 -31.61 0.07 10.26
N PHE A 206 -31.27 -1.06 9.65
CA PHE A 206 -30.46 -1.15 8.44
C PHE A 206 -31.00 -2.21 7.47
N ASP A 207 -30.73 -2.05 6.18
CA ASP A 207 -31.07 -3.02 5.14
C ASP A 207 -29.95 -4.05 4.91
N LEU A 208 -28.70 -3.65 5.12
CA LEU A 208 -27.51 -4.47 4.90
C LEU A 208 -26.56 -4.43 6.11
N LEU A 209 -26.09 -5.60 6.55
CA LEU A 209 -24.98 -5.71 7.49
C LEU A 209 -23.72 -6.15 6.75
N THR A 210 -22.63 -5.38 6.86
CA THR A 210 -21.32 -5.76 6.32
C THR A 210 -20.35 -6.10 7.43
N ALA A 211 -19.59 -7.19 7.29
CA ALA A 211 -18.64 -7.64 8.28
C ALA A 211 -17.32 -8.09 7.63
N GLY A 212 -16.24 -7.36 7.88
CA GLY A 212 -14.88 -7.70 7.45
C GLY A 212 -14.11 -8.44 8.54
N ALA A 213 -14.61 -9.58 9.01
CA ALA A 213 -14.00 -10.28 10.14
C ALA A 213 -12.65 -10.90 9.77
N SER A 214 -11.59 -10.50 10.48
CA SER A 214 -10.31 -11.21 10.49
C SER A 214 -10.30 -12.17 11.68
N ARG A 215 -9.88 -13.41 11.44
CA ARG A 215 -9.81 -14.44 12.48
C ARG A 215 -8.70 -14.09 13.47
N ALA A 216 -9.06 -13.57 14.64
CA ALA A 216 -8.12 -13.45 15.75
C ALA A 216 -7.90 -14.85 16.34
N VAL A 217 -6.70 -15.41 16.14
CA VAL A 217 -6.24 -16.58 16.91
C VAL A 217 -5.63 -16.05 18.19
N ALA A 218 -6.40 -16.02 19.27
CA ALA A 218 -5.88 -15.87 20.62
C ALA A 218 -5.81 -17.27 21.25
N ASP A 219 -4.62 -17.66 21.72
CA ASP A 219 -4.38 -18.85 22.55
C ASP A 219 -4.94 -20.19 22.02
N GLY A 220 -4.87 -20.40 20.71
CA GLY A 220 -5.12 -21.71 20.09
C GLY A 220 -6.55 -22.24 20.22
N ARG A 221 -7.52 -21.40 20.65
CA ARG A 221 -8.93 -21.77 20.66
C ARG A 221 -9.69 -20.99 19.60
N VAL A 222 -10.48 -21.72 18.82
CA VAL A 222 -11.42 -21.15 17.86
C VAL A 222 -12.56 -20.57 18.68
N ALA A 223 -12.63 -19.24 18.79
CA ALA A 223 -13.89 -18.60 19.14
C ALA A 223 -14.76 -18.65 17.87
N GLU A 224 -15.77 -19.51 17.87
CA GLU A 224 -16.88 -19.39 16.94
C GLU A 224 -17.66 -18.11 17.29
N LEU A 225 -18.03 -17.35 16.26
CA LEU A 225 -18.97 -16.24 16.37
C LEU A 225 -20.38 -16.77 16.63
#